data_AF-A0A2T4T357-F1
#
_entry.id   AF-A0A2T4T357-F1
#
_cell.length_a   1.000
_cell.length_b   1.000
_cell.length_c   1.000
_cell.angle_alpha   90.00
_cell.angle_beta   90.00
_cell.angle_gamma   90.00
#
_symmetry.space_group_name_H-M   'P 1'
#
loop_
_entity.id
_entity.type
_entity.pdbx_description
1 polymer ?
#
loop_
_entity_poly.entity_id
_entity_poly.type
_entity_poly.pdbx_seq_one_letter_code
_entity_poly.pdbx_strand_id
1 'polypeptide(L)'
;MNFRLIGMVSGAALAVTLFVSAAINSEPITRSNDTVVVNTTDISKTVRGFKGATPVQIYIKKNKVVKVEALPNRETPQYFAKAKTLLKQFEGKTVKKATQMEVDGVSGATYSSKALIKNVQQGLAYYEDKK
;
A
#
# COMPACT_ATOMS: atom_id res chain seq x y z
N MET A 1 -3.15 -46.22 -21.27
CA MET A 1 -3.17 -46.57 -19.84
C MET A 1 -3.88 -45.44 -19.11
N ASN A 2 -5.10 -45.71 -18.64
CA ASN A 2 -5.95 -44.77 -17.93
C ASN A 2 -5.49 -44.65 -16.47
N PHE A 3 -5.51 -43.46 -15.89
CA PHE A 3 -5.77 -43.31 -14.44
C PHE A 3 -6.48 -41.97 -14.17
N ARG A 4 -7.72 -42.07 -13.67
CA ARG A 4 -8.46 -41.01 -12.97
C ARG A 4 -8.51 -41.42 -11.49
N LEU A 5 -8.20 -40.49 -10.58
CA LEU A 5 -8.55 -40.49 -9.15
C LEU A 5 -8.37 -39.01 -8.69
N ILE A 6 -9.43 -38.21 -8.51
CA ILE A 6 -10.26 -38.02 -7.29
C ILE A 6 -9.42 -37.72 -6.04
N GLY A 7 -9.63 -36.53 -5.45
CA GLY A 7 -9.18 -36.21 -4.10
C GLY A 7 -9.19 -34.71 -3.78
N MET A 8 -10.35 -34.17 -3.42
CA MET A 8 -10.54 -32.84 -2.84
C MET A 8 -10.18 -32.88 -1.34
N VAL A 9 -9.23 -32.05 -0.88
CA VAL A 9 -9.02 -31.69 0.54
C VAL A 9 -8.52 -30.24 0.56
N SER A 10 -9.41 -29.28 0.81
CA SER A 10 -9.64 -28.63 2.11
C SER A 10 -8.73 -27.41 2.32
N GLY A 11 -9.33 -26.36 2.88
CA GLY A 11 -8.85 -24.98 2.82
C GLY A 11 -7.42 -24.79 3.32
N ALA A 12 -6.57 -24.27 2.45
CA ALA A 12 -5.39 -23.53 2.85
C ALA A 12 -5.75 -22.04 2.80
N ALA A 13 -5.77 -21.41 3.97
CA ALA A 13 -5.73 -19.96 4.07
C ALA A 13 -4.60 -19.46 3.17
N LEU A 14 -4.93 -18.70 2.14
CA LEU A 14 -3.94 -18.03 1.29
C LEU A 14 -3.26 -16.95 2.14
N ALA A 15 -2.27 -17.39 2.93
CA ALA A 15 -1.22 -16.53 3.41
C ALA A 15 -0.48 -16.03 2.16
N VAL A 16 -0.89 -14.87 1.66
CA VAL A 16 -0.13 -14.13 0.67
C VAL A 16 1.06 -13.50 1.40
N THR A 17 1.99 -14.33 1.86
CA THR A 17 3.34 -13.91 2.23
C THR A 17 4.11 -13.69 0.93
N LEU A 18 3.81 -12.58 0.26
CA LEU A 18 4.68 -12.05 -0.78
C LEU A 18 5.93 -11.48 -0.08
N PHE A 19 6.89 -12.36 0.18
CA PHE A 19 8.29 -11.94 0.31
C PHE A 19 8.74 -11.48 -1.07
N VAL A 20 8.57 -10.19 -1.37
CA VAL A 20 9.27 -9.59 -2.51
C VAL A 20 10.72 -9.44 -2.08
N SER A 21 11.51 -10.40 -2.53
CA SER A 21 12.96 -10.46 -2.36
C SER A 21 13.63 -9.21 -2.92
N ALA A 22 14.79 -8.89 -2.35
CA ALA A 22 15.58 -7.68 -2.52
C ALA A 22 16.13 -7.45 -3.94
N ALA A 23 15.24 -7.12 -4.88
CA ALA A 23 15.57 -6.47 -6.13
C ALA A 23 14.62 -5.28 -6.31
N ILE A 24 15.17 -4.10 -6.07
CA ILE A 24 14.65 -2.77 -6.44
C ILE A 24 14.44 -2.68 -7.95
N ASN A 25 13.48 -3.42 -8.50
CA ASN A 25 12.90 -3.07 -9.79
C ASN A 25 11.95 -1.90 -9.52
N SER A 26 12.44 -0.70 -9.85
CA SER A 26 11.85 0.62 -9.67
C SER A 26 10.64 0.87 -10.58
N GLU A 27 9.75 -0.09 -10.71
CA GLU A 27 8.51 0.07 -11.46
C GLU A 27 7.42 0.62 -10.52
N PRO A 28 6.82 1.79 -10.80
CA PRO A 28 5.80 2.40 -9.95
C PRO A 28 4.56 1.52 -9.75
N ILE A 29 4.27 0.62 -10.70
CA ILE A 29 3.16 -0.33 -10.65
C ILE A 29 3.68 -1.72 -11.02
N THR A 30 3.41 -2.70 -10.16
CA THR A 30 3.61 -4.13 -10.45
C THR A 30 2.27 -4.85 -10.43
N ARG A 31 2.02 -5.77 -11.37
CA ARG A 31 0.78 -6.55 -11.45
C ARG A 31 1.09 -8.03 -11.29
N SER A 32 0.40 -8.70 -10.37
CA SER A 32 0.53 -10.15 -10.14
C SER A 32 -0.85 -10.76 -9.87
N ASN A 33 -1.24 -11.72 -10.70
CA ASN A 33 -2.59 -12.30 -10.71
C ASN A 33 -3.67 -11.21 -10.77
N ASP A 34 -4.50 -11.12 -9.73
CA ASP A 34 -5.59 -10.18 -9.55
C ASP A 34 -5.25 -9.04 -8.57
N THR A 35 -3.96 -8.87 -8.24
CA THR A 35 -3.45 -7.83 -7.35
C THR A 35 -2.51 -6.89 -8.08
N VAL A 36 -2.73 -5.58 -7.89
CA VAL A 36 -1.86 -4.51 -8.35
C VAL A 36 -1.17 -3.90 -7.14
N VAL A 37 0.14 -3.72 -7.22
CA VAL A 37 0.96 -3.12 -6.18
C VAL A 37 1.51 -1.80 -6.70
N VAL A 38 1.23 -0.71 -6.00
CA VAL A 38 1.71 0.63 -6.33
C VAL A 38 2.80 1.03 -5.34
N ASN A 39 3.98 1.40 -5.83
CA ASN A 39 5.10 1.89 -5.03
C ASN A 39 5.23 3.41 -5.20
N THR A 40 5.10 4.17 -4.12
CA THR A 40 5.08 5.64 -4.21
C THR A 40 6.45 6.31 -4.17
N THR A 41 7.55 5.55 -4.07
CA THR A 41 8.92 6.09 -4.01
C THR A 41 9.20 7.05 -5.15
N ASP A 42 8.86 6.67 -6.39
CA ASP A 42 9.07 7.52 -7.57
C ASP A 42 7.87 8.37 -7.97
N ILE A 43 6.68 8.06 -7.44
CA ILE A 43 5.43 8.79 -7.71
C ILE A 43 5.37 10.08 -6.86
N SER A 44 5.79 9.99 -5.59
CA SER A 44 5.56 11.00 -4.57
C SER A 44 6.86 11.66 -4.09
N LYS A 45 7.82 11.91 -5.01
CA LYS A 45 9.16 12.46 -4.70
C LYS A 45 9.15 13.78 -3.91
N THR A 46 8.10 14.57 -4.05
CA THR A 46 7.94 15.87 -3.38
C THR A 46 7.22 15.78 -2.04
N VAL A 47 6.66 14.62 -1.68
CA VAL A 47 5.93 14.43 -0.41
C VAL A 47 6.92 14.15 0.71
N ARG A 48 6.89 14.99 1.75
CA ARG A 48 7.79 14.88 2.90
C ARG A 48 7.03 14.87 4.23
N GLY A 49 7.43 13.95 5.10
CA GLY A 49 7.11 13.93 6.53
C GLY A 49 8.05 14.83 7.32
N PHE A 50 8.29 14.51 8.59
CA PHE A 50 9.07 15.34 9.50
C PHE A 50 10.59 15.34 9.20
N LYS A 51 11.15 14.19 8.83
CA LYS A 51 12.59 13.96 8.58
C LYS A 51 12.90 13.54 7.14
N GLY A 52 11.90 13.41 6.27
CA GLY A 52 12.12 13.10 4.85
C GLY A 52 10.94 12.44 4.18
N ALA A 53 11.21 11.68 3.13
CA ALA A 53 10.18 10.93 2.41
C ALA A 53 9.59 9.81 3.29
N THR A 54 8.29 9.57 3.14
CA THR A 54 7.54 8.50 3.81
C THR A 54 6.78 7.66 2.76
N PRO A 55 7.49 7.00 1.83
CA PRO A 55 6.85 6.28 0.75
C PRO A 55 6.02 5.11 1.29
N VAL A 56 5.04 4.67 0.50
CA VAL A 56 4.15 3.56 0.84
C VAL A 56 4.04 2.59 -0.32
N GLN A 57 3.65 1.37 0.01
CA GLN A 57 3.23 0.35 -0.93
C GLN A 57 1.74 0.11 -0.76
N ILE A 58 0.98 0.25 -1.85
CA ILE A 58 -0.48 0.16 -1.86
C ILE A 58 -0.86 -1.09 -2.64
N TYR A 59 -1.63 -1.97 -2.01
CA TYR A 59 -2.10 -3.20 -2.62
C TYR A 59 -3.56 -3.03 -3.01
N ILE A 60 -3.86 -3.28 -4.28
CA ILE A 60 -5.19 -3.05 -4.86
C ILE A 60 -5.66 -4.35 -5.50
N LYS A 61 -6.88 -4.78 -5.18
CA LYS A 61 -7.52 -5.95 -5.79
C LYS A 61 -8.98 -5.63 -6.08
N LYS A 62 -9.43 -5.96 -7.30
CA LYS A 62 -10.80 -5.67 -7.76
C LYS A 62 -11.23 -4.21 -7.49
N ASN A 63 -10.35 -3.26 -7.79
CA ASN A 63 -10.56 -1.81 -7.60
C ASN A 63 -10.80 -1.35 -6.15
N LYS A 64 -10.36 -2.14 -5.17
CA LYS A 64 -10.37 -1.80 -3.75
C LYS A 64 -8.96 -1.89 -3.17
N VAL A 65 -8.66 -0.98 -2.24
CA VAL A 65 -7.43 -1.04 -1.45
C VAL A 65 -7.56 -2.20 -0.47
N VAL A 66 -6.65 -3.16 -0.54
CA VAL A 66 -6.65 -4.32 0.37
C VAL A 66 -5.63 -4.18 1.49
N LYS A 67 -4.57 -3.40 1.26
CA LYS A 67 -3.51 -3.17 2.26
C LYS A 67 -2.72 -1.92 1.89
N VAL A 68 -2.22 -1.21 2.89
CA VAL A 68 -1.23 -0.15 2.70
C VAL A 68 -0.08 -0.30 3.70
N GLU A 69 1.15 -0.32 3.20
CA GLU A 69 2.34 -0.48 4.03
C GLU A 69 3.28 0.70 3.86
N ALA A 70 3.72 1.27 4.98
CA ALA A 70 4.83 2.23 4.95
C ALA A 70 6.13 1.52 4.56
N LEU A 71 6.85 2.09 3.61
CA LEU A 71 8.19 1.69 3.21
C LEU A 71 9.24 2.33 4.15
N PRO A 72 10.53 1.93 4.05
CA PRO A 72 11.60 2.51 4.86
C PRO A 72 11.63 4.03 4.77
N ASN A 73 11.83 4.69 5.91
CA ASN A 73 11.83 6.14 6.05
C ASN A 73 12.74 6.57 7.22
N ARG A 74 12.92 7.88 7.38
CA ARG A 74 13.82 8.47 8.38
C ARG A 74 13.08 9.15 9.54
N GLU A 75 11.78 8.90 9.69
CA GLU A 75 10.98 9.51 10.75
C GLU A 75 11.42 9.02 12.13
N THR A 76 11.07 9.76 13.18
CA THR A 76 11.32 9.30 14.55
C THR A 76 10.37 8.14 14.88
N PRO A 77 10.86 6.94 15.24
CA PRO A 77 10.05 5.72 15.31
C PRO A 77 8.79 5.84 16.17
N GLN A 78 8.91 6.45 17.35
CA GLN A 78 7.80 6.61 18.30
C GLN A 78 6.63 7.41 17.71
N TYR A 79 6.91 8.50 17.00
CA TYR A 79 5.87 9.36 16.40
C TYR A 79 5.36 8.76 15.09
N PHE A 80 6.25 8.15 14.30
CA PHE A 80 5.86 7.51 13.05
C PHE A 80 4.94 6.31 13.26
N ALA A 81 5.16 5.52 14.32
CA ALA A 81 4.28 4.42 14.69
C ALA A 81 2.83 4.89 14.89
N LYS A 82 2.64 6.08 15.49
CA LYS A 82 1.31 6.69 15.65
C LYS A 82 0.71 7.05 14.29
N ALA A 83 1.46 7.75 13.43
CA ALA A 83 0.99 8.15 12.10
C ALA A 83 0.66 6.95 11.19
N LYS A 84 1.45 5.86 11.26
CA LYS A 84 1.26 4.65 10.46
C LYS A 84 -0.10 3.99 10.68
N THR A 85 -0.71 4.17 11.86
CA THR A 85 -2.05 3.62 12.16
C THR A 85 -3.14 4.13 11.21
N LEU A 86 -2.97 5.34 10.65
CA LEU A 86 -3.90 5.93 9.69
C LEU A 86 -4.03 5.13 8.39
N LEU A 87 -2.99 4.39 8.00
CA LEU A 87 -2.98 3.62 6.74
C LEU A 87 -4.11 2.58 6.67
N LYS A 88 -4.51 2.02 7.82
CA LYS A 88 -5.62 1.07 7.91
C LYS A 88 -6.97 1.67 7.51
N GLN A 89 -7.15 2.99 7.62
CA GLN A 89 -8.42 3.64 7.29
C GLN A 89 -8.74 3.58 5.79
N PHE A 90 -7.72 3.42 4.94
CA PHE A 90 -7.88 3.28 3.50
C PHE A 90 -8.25 1.85 3.07
N GLU A 91 -8.00 0.85 3.91
CA GLU A 91 -8.28 -0.54 3.59
C GLU A 91 -9.80 -0.79 3.44
N GLY A 92 -10.16 -1.64 2.47
CA GLY A 92 -11.54 -1.94 2.11
C GLY A 92 -12.26 -0.86 1.29
N LYS A 93 -11.67 0.33 1.16
CA LYS A 93 -12.24 1.43 0.36
C LYS A 93 -12.00 1.19 -1.12
N THR A 94 -12.91 1.68 -1.95
CA THR A 94 -12.65 1.76 -3.39
C THR A 94 -11.53 2.76 -3.65
N VAL A 95 -10.78 2.55 -4.73
CA VAL A 95 -9.67 3.45 -5.12
C VAL A 95 -10.14 4.91 -5.16
N LYS A 96 -11.18 5.21 -5.95
CA LYS A 96 -11.78 6.56 -6.04
C LYS A 96 -12.12 7.17 -4.68
N LYS A 97 -12.73 6.40 -3.77
CA LYS A 97 -13.07 6.89 -2.43
C LYS A 97 -11.81 7.20 -1.63
N ALA A 98 -10.85 6.27 -1.61
CA ALA A 98 -9.60 6.44 -0.88
C ALA A 98 -8.75 7.62 -1.41
N THR A 99 -8.76 7.89 -2.72
CA THR A 99 -8.10 9.06 -3.32
C THR A 99 -8.66 10.39 -2.78
N GLN A 100 -9.95 10.45 -2.47
CA GLN A 100 -10.67 11.67 -2.07
C GLN A 100 -10.95 11.74 -0.56
N MET A 101 -10.53 10.74 0.20
CA MET A 101 -10.79 10.68 1.64
C MET A 101 -10.03 11.77 2.39
N GLU A 102 -10.76 12.53 3.18
CA GLU A 102 -10.19 13.36 4.25
C GLU A 102 -9.95 12.47 5.47
N VAL A 103 -8.72 12.51 5.98
CA VAL A 103 -8.27 11.71 7.13
C VAL A 103 -7.61 12.64 8.11
N ASP A 104 -8.05 12.58 9.36
CA ASP A 104 -7.48 13.41 10.42
C ASP A 104 -6.04 13.01 10.72
N GLY A 105 -5.20 14.03 10.94
CA GLY A 105 -3.83 13.83 11.37
C GLY A 105 -3.75 13.35 12.83
N VAL A 106 -2.63 12.74 13.21
CA VAL A 106 -2.38 12.34 14.60
C VAL A 106 -1.59 13.43 15.32
N SER A 107 -2.09 13.88 16.47
CA SER A 107 -1.40 14.84 17.34
C SER A 107 0.01 14.36 17.71
N GLY A 108 0.99 15.26 17.56
CA GLY A 108 2.41 14.95 17.77
C GLY A 108 3.07 14.19 16.61
N ALA A 109 2.34 13.89 15.52
CA ALA A 109 2.88 13.27 14.31
C ALA A 109 2.31 13.89 13.01
N THR A 110 1.88 15.17 13.07
CA THR A 110 1.13 15.83 11.99
C THR A 110 1.82 15.80 10.63
N TYR A 111 3.12 16.09 10.57
CA TYR A 111 3.88 16.08 9.32
C TYR A 111 3.91 14.68 8.71
N SER A 112 4.23 13.67 9.51
CA SER A 112 4.23 12.27 9.09
C SER A 112 2.84 11.80 8.66
N SER A 113 1.78 12.18 9.38
CA SER A 113 0.39 11.86 9.03
C SER A 113 0.00 12.44 7.67
N LYS A 114 0.22 13.73 7.46
CA LYS A 114 -0.08 14.40 6.18
C LYS A 114 0.70 13.77 5.03
N ALA A 115 1.96 13.42 5.26
CA ALA A 115 2.81 12.79 4.25
C ALA A 115 2.32 11.38 3.89
N LEU A 116 1.92 10.56 4.86
CA LEU A 116 1.36 9.23 4.60
C LEU A 116 0.03 9.32 3.83
N ILE A 117 -0.89 10.19 4.26
CA ILE A 117 -2.17 10.42 3.57
C ILE A 117 -1.93 10.82 2.11
N LYS A 118 -1.05 11.80 1.89
CA LYS A 118 -0.74 12.29 0.54
C LYS A 118 -0.06 11.26 -0.33
N ASN A 119 0.83 10.43 0.22
CA ASN A 119 1.44 9.30 -0.50
C ASN A 119 0.37 8.31 -0.97
N VAL A 120 -0.57 7.94 -0.10
CA VAL A 120 -1.67 7.04 -0.47
C VAL A 120 -2.51 7.65 -1.59
N GLN A 121 -2.96 8.89 -1.44
CA GLN A 121 -3.80 9.57 -2.43
C GLN A 121 -3.10 9.71 -3.78
N GLN A 122 -1.81 10.09 -3.80
CA GLN A 122 -1.04 10.21 -5.05
C GLN A 122 -0.79 8.86 -5.71
N GLY A 123 -0.48 7.80 -4.94
CA GLY A 123 -0.32 6.45 -5.48
C GLY A 123 -1.61 5.92 -6.10
N LEU A 124 -2.75 6.16 -5.43
CA LEU A 124 -4.06 5.77 -5.97
C LEU A 124 -4.45 6.56 -7.21
N ALA A 125 -4.22 7.87 -7.22
CA ALA A 125 -4.46 8.72 -8.38
C ALA A 125 -3.60 8.29 -9.58
N TYR A 126 -2.32 7.98 -9.34
CA TYR A 126 -1.42 7.45 -10.37
C TYR A 126 -1.93 6.11 -10.92
N TYR A 127 -2.43 5.22 -10.06
CA TYR A 127 -3.05 3.98 -10.51
C TYR A 127 -4.32 4.21 -11.34
N GLU A 128 -5.17 5.19 -11.00
CA GLU A 128 -6.36 5.52 -11.79
C GLU A 128 -6.02 6.08 -13.18
N ASP A 129 -4.96 6.90 -13.29
CA ASP A 129 -4.47 7.44 -14.57
C ASP A 129 -3.87 6.36 -15.49
N LYS A 130 -3.28 5.31 -14.91
CA LYS A 130 -2.61 4.21 -15.62
C LYS A 130 -3.45 2.93 -15.71
N LYS A 131 -4.74 3.01 -15.38
CA LYS A 131 -5.64 1.85 -15.34
C LYS A 131 -6.00 1.34 -16.73
#